data_AF-A0A0B2AFQ1-F1
#
_entry.id   AF-A0A0B2AFQ1-F1
#
_cell.length_a   1.000
_cell.length_b   1.000
_cell.length_c   1.000
_cell.angle_alpha   90.00
_cell.angle_beta   90.00
_cell.angle_gamma   90.00
#
_symmetry.space_group_name_H-M   'P 1'
#
loop_
_entity.id
_entity.type
_entity.pdbx_description
1 polymer ?
#
loop_
_entity_poly.entity_id
_entity_poly.type
_entity_poly.pdbx_seq_one_letter_code
_entity_poly.pdbx_strand_id
1 'polypeptide(L)'
;MSSTDPAQTGQQRFDHVEDGGHAHSTDHVIHAEDAGYHKGLKARQIQMIAIGGAIGTGLFLGAGGRLAAAGPSLVLSYAICGFFVFLILRALGELVLHRPSSGSFVSYAREFFGEKAAYVSGWFYWINWAMTTIVDTTAAALYMH
;
A
#
# COMPACT_ATOMS: atom_id res chain seq x y z
N MET A 1 -40.79 16.87 -54.01
CA MET A 1 -40.24 18.20 -53.68
C MET A 1 -40.96 18.71 -52.45
N SER A 2 -40.39 18.51 -51.26
CA SER A 2 -40.73 19.28 -50.06
C SER A 2 -39.62 19.11 -49.01
N SER A 3 -38.89 20.21 -48.82
CA SER A 3 -38.14 20.65 -47.63
C SER A 3 -37.26 19.67 -46.88
N THR A 4 -35.99 19.57 -47.28
CA THR A 4 -34.89 19.15 -46.40
C THR A 4 -34.49 20.33 -45.51
N ASP A 5 -34.67 20.15 -44.20
CA ASP A 5 -34.39 21.11 -43.13
C ASP A 5 -32.86 21.35 -42.97
N PRO A 6 -32.35 22.59 -43.06
CA PRO A 6 -30.93 22.92 -42.93
C PRO A 6 -30.42 22.94 -41.47
N ALA A 7 -31.26 22.65 -40.46
CA ALA A 7 -30.87 22.72 -39.06
C ALA A 7 -29.97 21.55 -38.56
N GLN A 8 -29.76 20.48 -39.34
CA GLN A 8 -29.01 19.31 -38.87
C GLN A 8 -27.52 19.30 -39.25
N THR A 9 -27.06 20.19 -40.12
CA THR A 9 -25.65 20.20 -40.58
C THR A 9 -24.69 20.86 -39.58
N GLY A 10 -25.20 21.65 -38.63
CA GLY A 10 -24.39 22.34 -37.62
C GLY A 10 -23.98 21.50 -36.40
N GLN A 11 -24.65 20.37 -36.16
CA GLN A 11 -24.51 19.65 -34.88
C GLN A 11 -23.49 18.50 -34.92
N GLN A 12 -23.06 18.03 -36.10
CA GLN A 12 -22.12 16.90 -36.21
C GLN A 12 -20.64 17.30 -36.29
N ARG A 13 -20.32 18.60 -36.28
CA ARG A 13 -18.93 19.11 -36.31
C ARG A 13 -18.34 19.33 -34.91
N PHE A 14 -19.14 19.19 -33.85
CA PHE A 14 -18.73 19.39 -32.46
C PHE A 14 -18.51 18.09 -31.67
N ASP A 15 -18.43 16.93 -32.34
CA ASP A 15 -18.11 15.66 -31.69
C ASP A 15 -16.63 15.27 -31.81
N HIS A 16 -15.78 16.19 -32.26
CA HIS A 16 -14.35 15.96 -32.30
C HIS A 16 -13.58 17.12 -31.69
N VAL A 17 -12.91 16.79 -30.58
CA VAL A 17 -11.68 17.36 -30.01
C VAL A 17 -11.87 18.05 -28.63
N GLU A 18 -11.04 17.57 -27.70
CA GLU A 18 -10.72 18.02 -26.32
C GLU A 18 -11.35 17.18 -25.20
N ASP A 19 -10.80 16.01 -24.88
CA ASP A 19 -9.61 15.75 -24.05
C ASP A 19 -9.91 15.72 -22.55
N GLY A 20 -9.80 14.51 -22.01
CA GLY A 20 -9.75 14.19 -20.59
C GLY A 20 -8.97 12.90 -20.36
N GLY A 21 -7.97 12.63 -21.22
CA GLY A 21 -7.20 11.39 -21.32
C GLY A 21 -6.25 11.10 -20.16
N HIS A 22 -6.57 11.56 -18.94
CA HIS A 22 -5.71 11.41 -17.76
C HIS A 22 -6.35 10.66 -16.59
N ALA A 23 -7.66 10.42 -16.60
CA ALA A 23 -8.33 9.55 -15.61
C ALA A 23 -8.54 8.11 -16.15
N HIS A 24 -8.81 8.03 -17.46
CA HIS A 24 -8.54 6.94 -18.39
C HIS A 24 -7.55 5.85 -17.95
N SER A 25 -6.33 6.34 -17.70
CA SER A 25 -5.10 5.58 -17.86
C SER A 25 -4.71 4.72 -16.67
N THR A 26 -5.26 5.00 -15.50
CA THR A 26 -4.78 4.46 -14.22
C THR A 26 -5.61 3.24 -13.82
N ASP A 27 -6.93 3.28 -14.00
CA ASP A 27 -7.85 2.19 -13.62
C ASP A 27 -7.53 0.87 -14.34
N HIS A 28 -7.27 0.94 -15.64
CA HIS A 28 -6.98 -0.26 -16.43
C HIS A 28 -5.56 -0.82 -16.22
N VAL A 29 -4.64 -0.07 -15.59
CA VAL A 29 -3.32 -0.60 -15.18
C VAL A 29 -3.45 -1.43 -13.91
N ILE A 30 -4.23 -0.98 -12.92
CA ILE A 30 -4.43 -1.69 -11.65
C ILE A 30 -5.23 -2.99 -11.85
N HIS A 31 -6.28 -2.96 -12.67
CA HIS A 31 -7.03 -4.17 -13.01
C HIS A 31 -6.23 -5.16 -13.87
N ALA A 32 -5.22 -4.68 -14.62
CA ALA A 32 -4.29 -5.54 -15.34
C ALA A 32 -3.28 -6.21 -14.41
N GLU A 33 -2.86 -5.56 -13.31
CA GLU A 33 -2.04 -6.19 -12.26
C GLU A 33 -2.76 -7.36 -11.58
N ASP A 34 -4.09 -7.26 -11.40
CA ASP A 34 -4.91 -8.32 -10.80
C ASP A 34 -5.28 -9.45 -11.78
N ALA A 35 -5.08 -9.25 -13.09
CA ALA A 35 -5.49 -10.17 -14.13
C ALA A 35 -4.66 -11.46 -14.07
N GLY A 36 -5.24 -12.52 -13.51
CA GLY A 36 -4.61 -13.84 -13.36
C GLY A 36 -4.29 -14.22 -11.91
N TYR A 37 -4.50 -13.34 -10.93
CA TYR A 37 -4.39 -13.69 -9.52
C TYR A 37 -5.67 -14.36 -9.00
N HIS A 38 -5.54 -15.55 -8.44
CA HIS A 38 -6.64 -16.25 -7.76
C HIS A 38 -6.63 -15.90 -6.27
N LYS A 39 -7.73 -15.35 -5.74
CA LYS A 39 -7.92 -15.15 -4.29
C LYS A 39 -8.11 -16.50 -3.58
N GLY A 40 -7.01 -17.22 -3.39
CA GLY A 40 -6.97 -18.56 -2.79
C GLY A 40 -6.60 -18.61 -1.32
N LEU A 41 -6.16 -17.49 -0.73
CA LEU A 41 -5.74 -17.44 0.67
C LEU A 41 -6.94 -17.43 1.60
N LYS A 42 -7.00 -18.43 2.48
CA LYS A 42 -8.02 -18.50 3.54
C LYS A 42 -7.74 -17.43 4.59
N ALA A 43 -8.77 -16.93 5.27
CA ALA A 43 -8.66 -15.93 6.33
C ALA A 43 -7.60 -16.29 7.41
N ARG A 44 -7.48 -17.58 7.74
CA ARG A 44 -6.46 -18.10 8.66
C ARG A 44 -5.03 -17.85 8.15
N GLN A 45 -4.77 -18.05 6.86
CA GLN A 45 -3.44 -17.84 6.29
C GLN A 45 -3.08 -16.35 6.31
N ILE A 46 -4.06 -15.49 6.01
CA ILE A 46 -3.88 -14.02 6.08
C ILE A 46 -3.57 -13.58 7.51
N GLN A 47 -4.27 -14.13 8.50
CA GLN A 47 -4.00 -13.85 9.93
C GLN A 47 -2.61 -14.34 10.36
N MET A 48 -2.16 -15.51 9.89
CA MET A 48 -0.82 -16.02 10.18
C MET A 48 0.28 -15.10 9.61
N ILE A 49 0.08 -14.56 8.41
CA ILE A 49 1.01 -13.58 7.81
C ILE A 49 1.05 -12.31 8.66
N ALA A 50 -0.11 -11.81 9.10
CA ALA A 50 -0.19 -10.62 9.94
C ALA A 50 0.52 -10.81 11.30
N ILE A 51 0.30 -11.96 11.96
CA ILE A 51 0.95 -12.28 13.24
C ILE A 51 2.47 -12.43 13.06
N GLY A 52 2.90 -13.12 11.99
CA GLY A 52 4.32 -13.30 11.68
C GLY A 52 5.04 -11.96 11.47
N GLY A 53 4.41 -11.04 10.72
CA GLY A 53 4.95 -9.69 10.51
C GLY A 53 4.97 -8.82 11.76
N ALA A 54 3.96 -8.95 12.64
CA ALA A 54 3.86 -8.15 13.85
C ALA A 54 4.83 -8.57 14.96
N ILE A 55 5.07 -9.87 15.12
CA ILE A 55 5.99 -10.38 16.16
C ILE A 55 7.44 -10.15 15.74
N GLY A 56 7.83 -10.60 14.53
CA GLY A 56 9.10 -10.27 13.86
C GLY A 56 10.39 -10.35 14.68
N THR A 57 11.51 -9.95 14.09
CA THR A 57 12.80 -9.79 14.80
C THR A 57 12.85 -8.52 15.63
N GLY A 58 12.07 -7.50 15.25
CA GLY A 58 12.01 -6.20 15.93
C GLY A 58 11.54 -6.28 17.37
N LEU A 59 10.62 -7.18 17.72
CA LEU A 59 10.21 -7.39 19.11
C LEU A 59 11.32 -8.07 19.91
N PHE A 60 11.93 -9.14 19.39
CA PHE A 60 12.92 -9.91 20.15
C PHE A 60 14.26 -9.20 20.27
N LEU A 61 14.85 -8.77 19.15
CA LEU A 61 16.14 -8.09 19.15
C LEU A 61 16.00 -6.65 19.67
N GLY A 62 14.91 -5.97 19.31
CA GLY A 62 14.67 -4.57 19.68
C GLY A 62 14.18 -4.40 21.13
N ALA A 63 13.27 -5.24 21.63
CA ALA A 63 12.77 -5.08 23.01
C ALA A 63 13.75 -5.65 24.04
N GLY A 64 14.51 -6.71 23.73
CA GLY A 64 15.41 -7.37 24.69
C GLY A 64 16.41 -6.41 25.33
N GLY A 65 17.20 -5.69 24.52
CA GLY A 65 18.17 -4.71 25.04
C GLY A 65 17.50 -3.48 25.67
N ARG A 66 16.35 -3.07 25.14
CA ARG A 66 15.62 -1.89 25.64
C ARG A 66 14.91 -2.16 26.96
N LEU A 67 14.52 -3.39 27.24
CA LEU A 67 13.88 -3.76 28.50
C LEU A 67 14.88 -3.69 29.66
N ALA A 68 16.12 -4.14 29.43
CA ALA A 68 17.20 -4.03 30.40
C ALA A 68 17.56 -2.57 30.72
N ALA A 69 17.51 -1.68 29.73
CA ALA A 69 17.86 -0.26 29.90
C ALA A 69 16.70 0.63 30.40
N ALA A 70 15.47 0.43 29.92
CA ALA A 70 14.32 1.27 30.23
C ALA A 70 13.45 0.74 31.40
N GLY A 71 13.61 -0.53 31.76
CA GLY A 71 12.81 -1.17 32.81
C GLY A 71 11.31 -1.26 32.47
N PRO A 72 10.42 -1.33 33.48
CA PRO A 72 8.97 -1.53 33.26
C PRO A 72 8.30 -0.43 32.41
N SER A 73 8.92 0.75 32.30
CA SER A 73 8.43 1.87 31.49
C SER A 73 8.37 1.55 29.98
N LEU A 74 9.10 0.52 29.52
CA LEU A 74 9.08 0.08 28.13
C LEU A 74 7.68 -0.39 27.72
N VAL A 75 6.94 -1.05 28.61
CA VAL A 75 5.57 -1.52 28.33
C VAL A 75 4.65 -0.33 28.06
N LEU A 76 4.78 0.74 28.85
CA LEU A 76 3.99 1.96 28.66
C LEU A 76 4.33 2.65 27.34
N SER A 77 5.61 2.67 26.98
CA SER A 77 6.08 3.21 25.69
C SER A 77 5.54 2.42 24.50
N TYR A 78 5.53 1.08 24.59
CA TYR A 78 4.94 0.21 23.57
C TYR A 78 3.41 0.35 23.50
N ALA A 79 2.73 0.55 24.63
CA ALA A 79 1.28 0.78 24.65
C ALA A 79 0.89 2.10 23.96
N ILE A 80 1.61 3.18 24.24
CA ILE A 80 1.37 4.49 23.60
C ILE A 80 1.69 4.42 22.10
N CYS A 81 2.86 3.86 21.74
CA CYS A 81 3.23 3.67 20.34
C CYS A 81 2.22 2.78 19.60
N GLY A 82 1.83 1.66 20.21
CA GLY A 82 0.85 0.71 19.69
C GLY A 82 -0.54 1.34 19.50
N PHE A 83 -0.94 2.27 20.36
CA PHE A 83 -2.17 3.03 20.20
C PHE A 83 -2.16 3.87 18.92
N PHE A 84 -1.08 4.62 18.65
CA PHE A 84 -0.96 5.39 17.41
C PHE A 84 -0.88 4.48 16.17
N VAL A 85 -0.10 3.40 16.26
CA VAL A 85 -0.01 2.40 15.17
C VAL A 85 -1.37 1.76 14.90
N PHE A 86 -2.16 1.47 15.94
CA PHE A 86 -3.51 0.93 15.79
C PHE A 86 -4.43 1.90 15.03
N LEU A 87 -4.38 3.19 15.33
CA LEU A 87 -5.16 4.20 14.59
C LEU A 87 -4.76 4.25 13.11
N ILE A 88 -3.46 4.21 12.81
CA ILE A 88 -2.93 4.20 11.44
C ILE A 88 -3.37 2.91 10.71
N LEU A 89 -3.19 1.74 11.33
CA LEU A 89 -3.61 0.46 10.76
C LEU A 89 -5.11 0.38 10.51
N ARG A 90 -5.92 0.98 11.39
CA ARG A 90 -7.37 1.07 11.20
C ARG A 90 -7.72 1.93 9.99
N ALA A 91 -7.11 3.10 9.85
CA ALA A 91 -7.31 3.98 8.69
C ALA A 91 -6.85 3.30 7.38
N LEU A 92 -5.70 2.63 7.40
CA LEU A 92 -5.19 1.86 6.26
C LEU A 92 -6.12 0.68 5.93
N GLY A 93 -6.67 0.00 6.94
CA GLY A 93 -7.62 -1.09 6.74
C GLY A 93 -8.91 -0.62 6.06
N GLU A 94 -9.43 0.54 6.46
CA GLU A 94 -10.58 1.17 5.79
C GLU A 94 -10.26 1.55 4.33
N LEU A 95 -9.04 2.05 4.06
CA LEU A 95 -8.56 2.34 2.70
C LEU A 95 -8.46 1.08 1.83
N VAL A 96 -7.89 -0.01 2.35
CA VAL A 96 -7.74 -1.29 1.64
C VAL A 96 -9.09 -1.93 1.32
N LEU A 97 -10.06 -1.85 2.25
CA LEU A 97 -11.43 -2.33 2.00
C LEU A 97 -12.16 -1.47 0.97
N HIS A 98 -11.93 -0.15 0.96
CA HIS A 98 -12.55 0.76 0.00
C HIS A 98 -11.96 0.61 -1.42
N ARG A 99 -10.66 0.33 -1.55
CA ARG A 99 -9.95 0.17 -2.83
C ARG A 99 -9.05 -1.08 -2.82
N PRO A 100 -9.60 -2.27 -3.11
CA PRO A 100 -8.83 -3.51 -3.16
C PRO A 100 -8.03 -3.60 -4.46
N SER A 101 -6.80 -3.08 -4.45
CA SER A 101 -5.77 -3.33 -5.46
C SER A 101 -4.82 -4.41 -4.93
N SER A 102 -4.33 -5.35 -5.77
CA SER A 102 -3.24 -6.25 -5.35
C SER A 102 -1.85 -5.59 -5.36
N GLY A 103 -1.79 -4.29 -5.68
CA GLY A 103 -0.58 -3.49 -5.63
C GLY A 103 -0.11 -3.18 -4.20
N SER A 104 1.20 -2.90 -4.06
CA SER A 104 1.81 -2.47 -2.79
C SER A 104 1.31 -1.08 -2.36
N PHE A 105 1.60 -0.64 -1.13
CA PHE A 105 1.29 0.73 -0.63
C PHE A 105 1.75 1.84 -1.58
N VAL A 106 2.78 1.57 -2.37
CA VAL A 106 3.31 2.44 -3.43
C VAL A 106 2.29 2.70 -4.54
N SER A 107 1.40 1.74 -4.83
CA SER A 107 0.32 1.88 -5.81
C SER A 107 -0.70 2.95 -5.37
N TYR A 108 -1.05 2.98 -4.07
CA TYR A 108 -1.88 4.05 -3.51
C TYR A 108 -1.16 5.42 -3.57
N ALA A 109 0.16 5.47 -3.38
CA ALA A 109 0.92 6.71 -3.51
C ALA A 109 0.93 7.26 -4.95
N ARG A 110 0.92 6.39 -5.96
CA ARG A 110 0.82 6.79 -7.38
C ARG A 110 -0.51 7.45 -7.71
N GLU A 111 -1.60 6.92 -7.15
CA GLU A 111 -2.96 7.43 -7.38
C GLU A 111 -3.19 8.79 -6.69
N PHE A 112 -2.79 8.94 -5.43
CA PHE A 112 -3.07 10.17 -4.65
C PHE A 112 -2.02 11.28 -4.83
N PHE A 113 -0.75 10.94 -5.03
CA PHE A 113 0.37 11.90 -5.05
C PHE A 113 1.11 11.97 -6.41
N GLY A 114 0.71 11.14 -7.38
CA GLY A 114 1.28 11.12 -8.72
C GLY A 114 2.58 10.31 -8.87
N GLU A 115 3.04 10.17 -10.11
CA GLU A 115 4.15 9.29 -10.52
C GLU A 115 5.48 9.56 -9.78
N LYS A 116 5.78 10.83 -9.49
CA LYS A 116 7.02 11.23 -8.79
C LYS A 116 7.03 10.77 -7.34
N ALA A 117 5.88 10.84 -6.67
CA ALA A 117 5.73 10.38 -5.30
C ALA A 117 5.73 8.85 -5.23
N ALA A 118 5.15 8.16 -6.22
CA ALA A 118 5.25 6.72 -6.37
C ALA A 118 6.69 6.24 -6.54
N TYR A 119 7.49 6.94 -7.35
CA TYR A 119 8.90 6.59 -7.53
C TYR A 119 9.69 6.70 -6.22
N VAL A 120 9.54 7.82 -5.50
CA VAL A 120 10.22 8.03 -4.22
C VAL A 120 9.76 7.00 -3.17
N SER A 121 8.45 6.83 -2.99
CA SER A 121 7.91 5.84 -2.04
C SER A 121 8.29 4.40 -2.38
N GLY A 122 8.39 4.05 -3.68
CA GLY A 122 8.91 2.77 -4.14
C GLY A 122 10.36 2.54 -3.74
N TRP A 123 11.22 3.56 -3.90
CA TRP A 123 12.60 3.51 -3.42
C TRP A 123 12.69 3.37 -1.90
N PHE A 124 11.91 4.16 -1.15
CA PHE A 124 11.86 4.04 0.31
C PHE A 124 11.35 2.68 0.76
N TYR A 125 10.38 2.11 0.05
CA TYR A 125 9.86 0.77 0.32
C TYR A 125 10.93 -0.30 0.11
N TRP A 126 11.68 -0.22 -0.99
CA TRP A 126 12.79 -1.13 -1.25
C TRP A 126 13.89 -1.02 -0.19
N ILE A 127 14.29 0.21 0.18
CA ILE A 127 15.28 0.45 1.24
C ILE A 127 14.79 -0.11 2.58
N ASN A 128 13.52 0.08 2.92
CA ASN A 128 12.93 -0.47 4.14
C ASN A 128 13.05 -2.01 4.18
N TRP A 129 12.78 -2.69 3.06
CA TRP A 129 12.98 -4.15 2.97
C TRP A 129 14.45 -4.54 3.09
N ALA A 130 15.36 -3.83 2.41
CA ALA A 130 16.79 -4.09 2.49
C ALA A 130 17.33 -3.95 3.93
N MET A 131 16.93 -2.89 4.63
CA MET A 131 17.27 -2.67 6.04
C MET A 131 16.71 -3.77 6.95
N THR A 132 15.48 -4.22 6.69
CA THR A 132 14.87 -5.34 7.43
C THR A 132 15.69 -6.62 7.29
N THR A 133 16.17 -6.95 6.08
CA THR A 133 17.05 -8.12 5.85
C THR A 133 18.36 -8.02 6.64
N ILE A 134 18.95 -6.82 6.76
CA ILE A 134 20.17 -6.62 7.56
C ILE A 134 19.89 -6.88 9.05
N VAL A 135 18.77 -6.37 9.57
CA VAL A 135 18.35 -6.59 10.96
C VAL A 135 18.10 -8.07 11.22
N ASP A 136 17.40 -8.76 10.31
CA ASP A 136 17.13 -10.20 10.43
C ASP A 136 18.40 -11.04 10.39
N THR A 137 19.35 -10.70 9.51
CA THR A 137 20.65 -11.38 9.44
C THR A 137 21.46 -11.18 10.72
N THR A 138 21.44 -9.96 11.27
CA THR A 138 22.11 -9.64 12.54
C THR A 138 21.46 -10.41 13.69
N ALA A 139 20.13 -10.47 13.75
CA ALA A 139 19.40 -11.24 14.75
C ALA A 139 19.76 -12.73 14.67
N ALA A 140 19.76 -13.30 13.45
CA ALA A 140 20.13 -14.70 13.25
C ALA A 140 21.57 -14.99 13.69
N ALA A 141 22.52 -14.12 13.36
CA ALA A 141 23.91 -14.25 13.80
C ALA A 141 24.05 -14.20 15.33
N LEU A 142 23.31 -13.29 16.00
CA LEU A 142 23.33 -13.18 17.47
C LEU A 142 22.63 -14.33 18.19
N TYR A 143 21.67 -15.01 17.56
CA TYR A 143 20.93 -16.10 18.19
C TYR A 143 21.51 -17.49 17.89
N MET A 144 22.25 -17.65 16.78
CA MET A 144 22.83 -18.95 16.37
C MET A 144 24.29 -19.13 16.82
N HIS A 145 24.93 -18.10 17.35
CA HIS A 145 26.28 -18.13 17.91
C HIS A 145 26.22 -18.14 19.45
#